data_AF-A0A399SFQ3-F1
#
_entry.id   AF-A0A399SFQ3-F1
#
_cell.length_a   1.000
_cell.length_b   1.000
_cell.length_c   1.000
_cell.angle_alpha   90.00
_cell.angle_beta   90.00
_cell.angle_gamma   90.00
#
_symmetry.space_group_name_H-M   'P 1'
#
loop_
_entity.id
_entity.type
_entity.pdbx_description
1 polymer ?
#
loop_
_entity_poly.entity_id
_entity_poly.type
_entity_poly.pdbx_seq_one_letter_code
_entity_poly.pdbx_strand_id
1 'polypeptide(L)'
;MKHFWVVALAILCLTACNQHDSELGRATAVQTAETDSVAHAITPVPDCRITTPEFLPTKQPIADASLSDYLQNLRQAVKTLDENKLQQLLDPNIKTSFGGDGGWSSFSAQWHPEQDSAEIWILLERLLRLGGDYPLKNNADLYALPYVYSNWPDSLDAFAHAAVTGTGAILKQEPSETAASICVLGQVTLRVNAEKSYPQQQTAEKEWWYAQTLDGSLSGYLNHTQVHSPIGYRAILNKNKQGQWLMTALVSGD
;
A
#
# COMPACT_ATOMS: atom_id res chain seq x y z
N MET A 1 -53.22 32.98 34.58
CA MET A 1 -52.86 33.20 33.16
C MET A 1 -51.36 33.40 33.05
N LYS A 2 -50.65 32.40 32.51
CA LYS A 2 -49.37 32.48 31.77
C LYS A 2 -48.90 31.05 31.52
N HIS A 3 -49.20 30.55 30.33
CA HIS A 3 -48.76 29.25 29.83
C HIS A 3 -47.31 29.37 29.36
N PHE A 4 -46.42 28.54 29.90
CA PHE A 4 -45.10 28.30 29.33
C PHE A 4 -45.19 27.14 28.35
N TRP A 5 -44.88 27.41 27.08
CA TRP A 5 -44.71 26.40 26.04
C TRP A 5 -43.30 25.80 26.15
N VAL A 6 -43.22 24.47 26.25
CA VAL A 6 -41.97 23.72 26.09
C VAL A 6 -41.93 23.25 24.64
N VAL A 7 -40.95 23.74 23.87
CA VAL A 7 -40.67 23.27 22.51
C VAL A 7 -39.71 22.09 22.62
N ALA A 8 -40.16 20.92 22.16
CA ALA A 8 -39.34 19.73 22.01
C ALA A 8 -38.50 19.86 20.74
N LEU A 9 -37.17 19.85 20.88
CA LEU A 9 -36.22 19.84 19.77
C LEU A 9 -35.87 18.38 19.45
N ALA A 10 -36.38 17.87 18.33
CA ALA A 10 -36.04 16.54 17.82
C ALA A 10 -34.62 16.57 17.23
N ILE A 11 -33.71 15.81 17.84
CA ILE A 11 -32.36 15.58 17.33
C ILE A 11 -32.44 14.45 16.29
N LEU A 12 -32.31 14.82 15.01
CA LEU A 12 -32.09 13.88 13.91
C LEU A 12 -30.66 13.31 14.02
N CYS A 13 -30.55 12.03 14.38
CA CYS A 13 -29.31 11.27 14.23
C CYS A 13 -29.07 10.99 12.74
N LEU A 14 -28.14 11.73 12.12
CA LEU A 14 -27.56 11.36 10.84
C LEU A 14 -26.53 10.26 11.09
N THR A 15 -26.93 9.00 10.88
CA THR A 15 -26.00 7.88 10.69
C THR A 15 -25.31 8.05 9.34
N ALA A 16 -24.09 8.61 9.36
CA ALA A 16 -23.18 8.55 8.22
C ALA A 16 -22.51 7.18 8.22
N CYS A 17 -22.94 6.29 7.33
CA CYS A 17 -22.22 5.05 7.04
C CYS A 17 -20.87 5.42 6.40
N ASN A 18 -19.81 5.24 7.18
CA ASN A 18 -18.43 5.39 6.73
C ASN A 18 -18.04 4.11 5.94
N GLN A 19 -18.39 4.06 4.66
CA GLN A 19 -17.85 3.03 3.76
C GLN A 19 -16.47 3.51 3.29
N HIS A 20 -15.44 2.97 3.93
CA HIS A 20 -14.08 3.04 3.43
C HIS A 20 -13.96 1.96 2.37
N ASP A 21 -14.22 2.32 1.11
CA ASP A 21 -13.92 1.46 -0.05
C ASP A 21 -12.41 1.36 -0.16
N SER A 22 -11.81 0.21 0.13
CA SER A 22 -10.35 0.11 0.14
C SER A 22 -9.76 -0.13 -1.27
N GLU A 23 -8.50 0.26 -1.43
CA GLU A 23 -7.81 0.49 -2.70
C GLU A 23 -7.58 -0.77 -3.54
N LEU A 24 -7.80 -1.96 -2.99
CA LEU A 24 -7.34 -3.22 -3.57
C LEU A 24 -8.45 -3.98 -4.31
N GLY A 25 -9.71 -3.82 -3.90
CA GLY A 25 -10.86 -4.53 -4.48
C GLY A 25 -11.26 -4.03 -5.85
N ARG A 26 -10.92 -2.78 -6.21
CA ARG A 26 -11.23 -2.21 -7.53
C ARG A 26 -10.31 -2.69 -8.66
N ALA A 27 -9.14 -3.25 -8.33
CA ALA A 27 -8.21 -3.80 -9.34
C ALA A 27 -8.71 -5.11 -9.98
N THR A 28 -9.68 -5.80 -9.36
CA THR A 28 -10.13 -7.14 -9.76
C THR A 28 -11.40 -7.15 -10.59
N ALA A 29 -12.07 -5.99 -10.74
CA ALA A 29 -13.32 -5.85 -11.48
C ALA A 29 -13.11 -5.12 -12.82
N VAL A 30 -12.27 -5.69 -13.70
CA VAL A 30 -12.34 -5.35 -15.13
C VAL A 30 -12.78 -6.60 -15.88
N GLN A 31 -13.98 -6.46 -16.43
CA GLN A 31 -14.75 -7.45 -17.16
C GLN A 31 -13.99 -8.03 -18.36
N THR A 32 -14.28 -9.31 -18.58
CA THR A 32 -14.23 -10.00 -19.87
C THR A 32 -14.84 -9.12 -20.97
N ALA A 33 -13.98 -8.47 -21.75
CA ALA A 33 -14.36 -7.84 -23.01
C ALA A 33 -13.94 -8.78 -24.16
N GLU A 34 -14.90 -9.04 -25.04
CA GLU A 34 -14.76 -9.84 -26.25
C GLU A 34 -13.62 -9.30 -27.14
N THR A 35 -12.81 -10.23 -27.64
CA THR A 35 -11.72 -9.98 -28.58
C THR A 35 -12.26 -9.54 -29.94
N ASP A 36 -12.20 -8.24 -30.21
CA ASP A 36 -12.10 -7.73 -31.57
C ASP A 36 -10.67 -7.26 -31.84
N SER A 37 -10.00 -7.98 -32.74
CA SER A 37 -8.59 -7.80 -33.07
C SER A 37 -8.43 -6.61 -34.00
N VAL A 38 -8.18 -5.42 -33.44
CA VAL A 38 -7.56 -4.31 -34.16
C VAL A 38 -6.16 -4.16 -33.61
N ALA A 39 -5.17 -4.60 -34.39
CA ALA A 39 -3.75 -4.43 -34.09
C ALA A 39 -3.43 -2.94 -33.90
N HIS A 40 -3.46 -2.47 -32.66
CA HIS A 40 -2.91 -1.18 -32.29
C HIS A 40 -1.39 -1.29 -32.48
N ALA A 41 -0.86 -0.44 -33.34
CA ALA A 41 0.57 -0.27 -33.49
C ALA A 41 1.17 0.05 -32.10
N ILE A 42 1.99 -0.85 -31.58
CA ILE A 42 2.73 -0.64 -30.35
C ILE A 42 3.77 0.43 -30.67
N THR A 43 3.46 1.69 -30.38
CA THR A 43 4.46 2.76 -30.47
C THR A 43 5.56 2.42 -29.47
N PRO A 44 6.83 2.27 -29.91
CA PRO A 44 7.93 1.99 -28.99
C PRO A 44 8.03 3.15 -28.00
N VAL A 45 8.02 2.84 -26.71
CA VAL A 45 8.19 3.85 -25.66
C VAL A 45 9.61 4.40 -25.77
N PRO A 46 9.82 5.73 -25.76
CA PRO A 46 11.15 6.31 -25.83
C PRO A 46 12.04 5.81 -24.68
N ASP A 47 13.29 5.45 -24.99
CA ASP A 47 14.32 5.25 -23.97
C ASP A 47 14.65 6.60 -23.34
N CYS A 48 14.15 6.86 -22.14
CA CYS A 48 14.50 8.08 -21.42
C CYS A 48 15.77 7.88 -20.62
N ARG A 49 16.59 8.93 -20.58
CA ARG A 49 17.71 9.02 -19.65
C ARG A 49 17.27 9.85 -18.46
N ILE A 50 17.21 9.22 -17.29
CA ILE A 50 17.03 9.89 -16.00
C ILE A 50 18.32 9.75 -15.20
N THR A 51 18.60 10.72 -14.33
CA THR A 51 19.74 10.70 -13.39
C THR A 51 19.31 10.45 -11.95
N THR A 52 18.01 10.19 -11.74
CA THR A 52 17.46 9.83 -10.44
C THR A 52 18.08 8.52 -9.95
N PRO A 53 18.63 8.47 -8.72
CA PRO A 53 19.19 7.24 -8.16
C PRO A 53 18.18 6.10 -8.09
N GLU A 54 18.66 4.88 -8.27
CA GLU A 54 17.86 3.67 -8.05
C GLU A 54 17.52 3.52 -6.57
N PHE A 55 16.31 3.02 -6.32
CA PHE A 55 15.83 2.65 -5.00
C PHE A 55 15.37 1.20 -5.04
N LEU A 56 16.30 0.30 -4.74
CA LEU A 56 16.12 -1.14 -4.90
C LEU A 56 15.76 -1.82 -3.57
N PRO A 57 15.02 -2.95 -3.61
CA PRO A 57 14.89 -3.82 -2.45
C PRO A 57 16.25 -4.28 -1.92
N THR A 58 16.34 -4.47 -0.61
CA THR A 58 17.53 -5.05 0.02
C THR A 58 17.82 -6.44 -0.55
N LYS A 59 19.06 -6.62 -1.01
CA LYS A 59 19.57 -7.93 -1.49
C LYS A 59 20.21 -8.77 -0.39
N GLN A 60 20.33 -8.22 0.82
CA GLN A 60 20.94 -8.94 1.93
C GLN A 60 20.04 -10.12 2.35
N PRO A 61 20.62 -11.32 2.53
CA PRO A 61 19.86 -12.45 3.02
C PRO A 61 19.43 -12.21 4.47
N ILE A 62 18.23 -12.66 4.79
CA ILE A 62 17.74 -12.67 6.17
C ILE A 62 18.55 -13.70 6.95
N ALA A 63 19.45 -13.23 7.82
CA ALA A 63 20.33 -14.10 8.59
C ALA A 63 19.60 -14.86 9.72
N ASP A 64 18.50 -14.29 10.23
CA ASP A 64 17.66 -14.91 11.26
C ASP A 64 16.77 -16.00 10.63
N ALA A 65 17.13 -17.27 10.88
CA ALA A 65 16.37 -18.42 10.39
C ALA A 65 14.91 -18.40 10.88
N SER A 66 14.65 -17.96 12.11
CA SER A 66 13.28 -17.91 12.65
C SER A 66 12.42 -16.86 11.93
N LEU A 67 13.02 -15.75 11.50
CA LEU A 67 12.33 -14.75 10.69
C LEU A 67 12.06 -15.28 9.28
N SER A 68 13.04 -15.96 8.68
CA SER A 68 12.86 -16.62 7.38
C SER A 68 11.68 -17.61 7.43
N ASP A 69 11.61 -18.45 8.47
CA ASP A 69 10.51 -19.41 8.65
C ASP A 69 9.18 -18.70 8.86
N TYR A 70 9.14 -17.65 9.68
CA TYR A 70 7.95 -16.81 9.85
C TYR A 70 7.44 -16.25 8.52
N LEU A 71 8.32 -15.64 7.71
CA LEU A 71 7.94 -15.07 6.41
C LEU A 71 7.49 -16.14 5.42
N GLN A 72 8.07 -17.34 5.47
CA GLN A 72 7.60 -18.47 4.66
C GLN A 72 6.20 -18.91 5.08
N ASN A 73 5.93 -19.03 6.38
CA ASN A 73 4.60 -19.35 6.91
C ASN A 73 3.56 -18.28 6.54
N LEU A 74 3.94 -17.00 6.63
CA LEU A 74 3.08 -15.89 6.22
C LEU A 74 2.78 -15.92 4.72
N ARG A 75 3.79 -16.13 3.86
CA ARG A 75 3.57 -16.33 2.41
C ARG A 75 2.66 -17.52 2.14
N GLN A 76 2.83 -18.61 2.89
CA GLN A 76 2.00 -19.79 2.71
C GLN A 76 0.55 -19.51 3.12
N ALA A 77 0.31 -18.84 4.25
CA ALA A 77 -1.02 -18.44 4.68
C ALA A 77 -1.71 -17.55 3.65
N VAL A 78 -1.00 -16.55 3.11
CA VAL A 78 -1.52 -15.66 2.05
C VAL A 78 -1.80 -16.44 0.76
N LYS A 79 -0.89 -17.31 0.33
CA LYS A 79 -1.06 -18.11 -0.89
C LYS A 79 -2.26 -19.07 -0.82
N THR A 80 -2.58 -19.58 0.37
CA THR A 80 -3.71 -20.50 0.58
C THR A 80 -4.93 -19.83 1.19
N LEU A 81 -4.92 -18.50 1.34
CA LEU A 81 -6.02 -17.73 1.93
C LEU A 81 -6.49 -18.31 3.28
N ASP A 82 -5.52 -18.76 4.10
CA ASP A 82 -5.78 -19.53 5.31
C ASP A 82 -5.90 -18.58 6.52
N GLU A 83 -7.14 -18.18 6.83
CA GLU A 83 -7.49 -17.30 7.95
C GLU A 83 -6.91 -17.80 9.28
N ASN A 84 -7.04 -19.10 9.57
CA ASN A 84 -6.57 -19.67 10.84
C ASN A 84 -5.05 -19.59 10.97
N LYS A 85 -4.32 -19.87 9.88
CA LYS A 85 -2.86 -19.67 9.88
C LYS A 85 -2.49 -18.20 9.96
N LEU A 86 -3.21 -17.31 9.27
CA LEU A 86 -2.97 -15.88 9.36
C LEU A 86 -3.11 -15.44 10.82
N GLN A 87 -4.22 -15.78 11.49
CA GLN A 87 -4.48 -15.44 12.88
C GLN A 87 -3.34 -15.87 13.82
N GLN A 88 -2.77 -17.06 13.63
CA GLN A 88 -1.66 -17.57 14.43
C GLN A 88 -0.35 -16.79 14.24
N LEU A 89 -0.20 -16.07 13.13
CA LEU A 89 0.97 -15.26 12.80
C LEU A 89 0.83 -13.81 13.27
N LEU A 90 -0.35 -13.40 13.74
CA LEU A 90 -0.60 -12.06 14.26
C LEU A 90 -0.39 -12.03 15.77
N ASP A 91 0.04 -10.87 16.27
CA ASP A 91 0.00 -10.61 17.70
C ASP A 91 -1.46 -10.56 18.20
N PRO A 92 -1.79 -11.13 19.37
CA PRO A 92 -3.14 -11.02 19.94
C PRO A 92 -3.65 -9.59 20.10
N ASN A 93 -2.77 -8.59 20.12
CA ASN A 93 -3.07 -7.17 20.20
C ASN A 93 -2.69 -6.40 18.92
N ILE A 94 -2.62 -7.07 17.76
CA ILE A 94 -2.25 -6.45 16.48
C ILE A 94 -2.94 -5.11 16.24
N LYS A 95 -2.19 -4.11 15.82
CA LYS A 95 -2.73 -2.79 15.48
C LYS A 95 -3.07 -2.70 14.00
N THR A 96 -4.28 -2.24 13.69
CA THR A 96 -4.72 -1.94 12.32
C THR A 96 -4.91 -0.46 12.03
N SER A 97 -4.75 0.38 13.06
CA SER A 97 -4.70 1.84 12.98
C SER A 97 -3.92 2.43 14.16
N PHE A 98 -3.61 3.73 14.10
CA PHE A 98 -2.95 4.46 15.19
C PHE A 98 -3.88 4.82 16.37
N GLY A 99 -5.21 4.75 16.18
CA GLY A 99 -6.19 5.27 17.13
C GLY A 99 -7.23 4.27 17.64
N GLY A 100 -7.06 2.96 17.41
CA GLY A 100 -8.08 1.94 17.71
C GLY A 100 -7.68 0.86 18.71
N ASP A 101 -8.69 0.09 19.11
CA ASP A 101 -8.52 -1.16 19.84
C ASP A 101 -7.84 -2.18 18.93
N GLY A 102 -6.82 -2.86 19.45
CA GLY A 102 -6.06 -3.86 18.70
C GLY A 102 -6.68 -5.26 18.78
N GLY A 103 -6.04 -6.20 18.09
CA GLY A 103 -6.31 -7.62 18.19
C GLY A 103 -7.18 -8.18 17.08
N TRP A 104 -7.42 -9.49 17.18
CA TRP A 104 -8.06 -10.25 16.10
C TRP A 104 -9.44 -9.73 15.72
N SER A 105 -10.28 -9.36 16.69
CA SER A 105 -11.64 -8.89 16.38
C SER A 105 -11.62 -7.60 15.57
N SER A 106 -10.74 -6.65 15.87
CA SER A 106 -10.57 -5.42 15.09
C SER A 106 -9.98 -5.73 13.71
N PHE A 107 -9.00 -6.64 13.66
CA PHE A 107 -8.40 -7.07 12.41
C PHE A 107 -9.44 -7.73 11.48
N SER A 108 -10.18 -8.72 11.95
CA SER A 108 -11.16 -9.44 11.15
C SER A 108 -12.32 -8.53 10.72
N ALA A 109 -12.75 -7.60 11.59
CA ALA A 109 -13.80 -6.64 11.26
C ALA A 109 -13.39 -5.65 10.17
N GLN A 110 -12.10 -5.28 10.09
CA GLN A 110 -11.60 -4.39 9.06
C GLN A 110 -11.29 -5.12 7.76
N TRP A 111 -10.72 -6.33 7.86
CA TRP A 111 -10.05 -6.98 6.74
C TRP A 111 -10.79 -8.18 6.18
N HIS A 112 -11.79 -8.70 6.88
CA HIS A 112 -12.63 -9.83 6.45
C HIS A 112 -11.85 -11.06 5.93
N PRO A 113 -10.81 -11.54 6.64
CA PRO A 113 -9.95 -12.63 6.15
C PRO A 113 -10.70 -13.95 5.91
N GLU A 114 -11.91 -14.12 6.45
CA GLU A 114 -12.79 -15.26 6.16
C GLU A 114 -13.26 -15.31 4.69
N GLN A 115 -13.09 -14.22 3.94
CA GLN A 115 -13.46 -14.13 2.53
C GLN A 115 -12.20 -14.28 1.66
N ASP A 116 -12.20 -15.24 0.75
CA ASP A 116 -11.10 -15.44 -0.21
C ASP A 116 -10.83 -14.21 -1.09
N SER A 117 -11.87 -13.41 -1.36
CA SER A 117 -11.79 -12.16 -2.12
C SER A 117 -11.37 -10.95 -1.29
N ALA A 118 -11.07 -11.13 -0.01
CA ALA A 118 -10.72 -10.03 0.87
C ALA A 118 -9.41 -9.34 0.46
N GLU A 119 -9.42 -8.03 0.60
CA GLU A 119 -8.32 -7.17 0.17
C GLU A 119 -7.04 -7.39 0.98
N ILE A 120 -7.16 -7.91 2.20
CA ILE A 120 -6.01 -8.24 3.04
C ILE A 120 -5.06 -9.23 2.36
N TRP A 121 -5.58 -10.17 1.57
CA TRP A 121 -4.77 -11.14 0.87
C TRP A 121 -3.92 -10.47 -0.22
N ILE A 122 -4.54 -9.58 -0.99
CA ILE A 122 -3.87 -8.78 -2.03
C ILE A 122 -2.84 -7.84 -1.39
N LEU A 123 -3.19 -7.22 -0.26
CA LEU A 123 -2.30 -6.34 0.49
C LEU A 123 -1.05 -7.08 0.96
N LEU A 124 -1.23 -8.17 1.70
CA LEU A 124 -0.13 -8.94 2.26
C LEU A 124 0.74 -9.56 1.16
N GLU A 125 0.14 -10.04 0.07
CA GLU A 125 0.90 -10.52 -1.09
C GLU A 125 1.79 -9.41 -1.65
N ARG A 126 1.24 -8.20 -1.84
CA ARG A 126 2.00 -7.04 -2.32
C ARG A 126 3.16 -6.71 -1.38
N LEU A 127 2.92 -6.64 -0.07
CA LEU A 127 3.96 -6.33 0.94
C LEU A 127 5.07 -7.40 0.94
N LEU A 128 4.69 -8.69 0.90
CA LEU A 128 5.63 -9.80 0.88
C LEU A 128 6.47 -9.87 -0.40
N ARG A 129 5.87 -9.53 -1.55
CA ARG A 129 6.54 -9.48 -2.85
C ARG A 129 7.61 -8.39 -2.89
N LEU A 130 7.33 -7.25 -2.28
CA LEU A 130 8.30 -6.15 -2.18
C LEU A 130 9.45 -6.48 -1.23
N GLY A 131 9.25 -7.40 -0.29
CA GLY A 131 10.24 -7.69 0.74
C GLY A 131 10.36 -6.55 1.74
N GLY A 132 11.35 -6.61 2.63
CA GLY A 132 11.50 -5.67 3.73
C GLY A 132 12.90 -5.68 4.29
N ASP A 133 13.07 -5.03 5.43
CA ASP A 133 14.34 -4.94 6.15
C ASP A 133 14.13 -4.56 7.63
N TYR A 134 15.22 -4.45 8.36
CA TYR A 134 15.28 -3.92 9.71
C TYR A 134 15.35 -2.38 9.67
N PRO A 135 14.24 -1.65 9.96
CA PRO A 135 14.21 -0.19 9.83
C PRO A 135 15.06 0.54 10.88
N LEU A 136 15.40 -0.14 11.97
CA LEU A 136 16.17 0.45 13.07
C LEU A 136 17.53 -0.22 13.17
N LYS A 137 18.59 0.60 13.06
CA LYS A 137 19.97 0.15 13.20
C LYS A 137 20.15 -0.54 14.57
N ASN A 138 20.73 -1.73 14.55
CA ASN A 138 20.99 -2.58 15.73
C ASN A 138 19.74 -3.12 16.45
N ASN A 139 18.55 -3.05 15.85
CA ASN A 139 17.37 -3.75 16.36
C ASN A 139 17.04 -4.95 15.47
N ALA A 140 17.55 -6.12 15.84
CA ALA A 140 17.28 -7.37 15.14
C ALA A 140 15.93 -8.02 15.50
N ASP A 141 15.16 -7.39 16.39
CA ASP A 141 13.88 -7.91 16.88
C ASP A 141 12.68 -7.21 16.23
N LEU A 142 12.92 -6.27 15.30
CA LEU A 142 11.90 -5.58 14.53
C LEU A 142 12.24 -5.64 13.04
N TYR A 143 11.33 -6.20 12.25
CA TYR A 143 11.42 -6.25 10.79
C TYR A 143 10.15 -5.66 10.19
N ALA A 144 10.27 -4.94 9.08
CA ALA A 144 9.11 -4.28 8.47
C ALA A 144 9.01 -4.55 6.97
N LEU A 145 7.78 -4.73 6.50
CA LEU A 145 7.40 -4.78 5.10
C LEU A 145 6.59 -3.53 4.75
N PRO A 146 6.75 -2.92 3.56
CA PRO A 146 7.70 -3.28 2.52
C PRO A 146 9.05 -2.55 2.68
N TYR A 147 10.04 -2.88 1.85
CA TYR A 147 11.35 -2.20 1.82
C TYR A 147 11.23 -0.69 1.62
N VAL A 148 10.17 -0.26 0.93
CA VAL A 148 9.86 1.15 0.72
C VAL A 148 9.67 1.89 2.04
N TYR A 149 9.08 1.24 3.05
CA TYR A 149 9.00 1.78 4.40
C TYR A 149 10.32 1.56 5.16
N SER A 150 10.84 0.33 5.17
CA SER A 150 11.96 -0.01 6.07
C SER A 150 13.29 0.62 5.68
N ASN A 151 13.46 1.01 4.41
CA ASN A 151 14.72 1.54 3.88
C ASN A 151 14.54 2.95 3.31
N TRP A 152 13.43 3.62 3.65
CA TRP A 152 13.17 4.95 3.13
C TRP A 152 14.29 5.92 3.52
N PRO A 153 14.85 6.73 2.58
CA PRO A 153 15.90 7.67 2.92
C PRO A 153 15.38 8.82 3.80
N ASP A 154 16.02 9.04 4.95
CA ASP A 154 15.68 10.14 5.89
C ASP A 154 15.74 11.54 5.23
N SER A 155 16.50 11.68 4.14
CA SER A 155 16.61 12.93 3.38
C SER A 155 15.39 13.26 2.52
N LEU A 156 14.46 12.31 2.33
CA LEU A 156 13.27 12.48 1.51
C LEU A 156 12.02 12.53 2.40
N ASP A 157 11.26 13.61 2.29
CA ASP A 157 9.96 13.73 2.95
C ASP A 157 9.01 12.63 2.46
N ALA A 158 8.61 11.76 3.37
CA ALA A 158 7.76 10.59 3.11
C ALA A 158 6.35 10.97 2.63
N PHE A 159 5.88 12.19 2.90
CA PHE A 159 4.58 12.68 2.42
C PHE A 159 4.64 13.27 1.00
N ALA A 160 5.82 13.68 0.56
CA ALA A 160 6.01 14.34 -0.74
C ALA A 160 6.60 13.42 -1.82
N HIS A 161 6.86 12.16 -1.49
CA HIS A 161 7.58 11.24 -2.36
C HIS A 161 6.97 9.82 -2.35
N ALA A 162 7.25 9.07 -3.41
CA ALA A 162 6.88 7.68 -3.55
C ALA A 162 8.00 6.89 -4.27
N ALA A 163 8.01 5.57 -4.12
CA ALA A 163 8.90 4.69 -4.87
C ALA A 163 8.16 4.04 -6.04
N VAL A 164 8.78 3.99 -7.21
CA VAL A 164 8.45 3.02 -8.24
C VAL A 164 8.96 1.66 -7.80
N THR A 165 8.08 0.67 -7.71
CA THR A 165 8.45 -0.64 -7.15
C THR A 165 8.77 -1.71 -8.19
N GLY A 166 8.42 -1.49 -9.45
CA GLY A 166 8.71 -2.40 -10.57
C GLY A 166 9.81 -1.87 -11.50
N THR A 167 10.32 -2.71 -12.40
CA THR A 167 11.36 -2.35 -13.37
C THR A 167 10.83 -1.82 -14.71
N GLY A 168 9.51 -1.65 -14.82
CA GLY A 168 8.83 -1.30 -16.07
C GLY A 168 7.63 -0.39 -15.87
N ALA A 169 7.71 0.55 -14.92
CA ALA A 169 6.60 1.48 -14.68
C ALA A 169 6.47 2.47 -15.84
N ILE A 170 5.27 2.68 -16.34
CA ILE A 170 5.04 3.47 -17.56
C ILE A 170 4.55 4.85 -17.16
N LEU A 171 5.41 5.85 -17.31
CA LEU A 171 5.03 7.26 -17.12
C LEU A 171 4.18 7.71 -18.30
N LYS A 172 2.96 8.16 -18.04
CA LYS A 172 1.95 8.57 -19.03
C LYS A 172 1.81 10.09 -19.10
N GLN A 173 1.41 10.61 -20.26
CA GLN A 173 1.12 12.04 -20.43
C GLN A 173 -0.14 12.49 -19.70
N GLU A 174 -1.13 11.61 -19.60
CA GLU A 174 -2.43 11.86 -18.97
C GLU A 174 -2.78 10.68 -18.02
N PRO A 175 -3.67 10.88 -17.02
CA PRO A 175 -4.10 9.82 -16.10
C PRO A 175 -5.07 8.85 -16.77
N SER A 176 -4.58 8.11 -17.77
CA SER A 176 -5.36 7.16 -18.56
C SER A 176 -4.46 6.04 -19.08
N GLU A 177 -4.98 4.81 -19.09
CA GLU A 177 -4.28 3.64 -19.63
C GLU A 177 -3.94 3.79 -21.12
N THR A 178 -4.80 4.47 -21.88
CA THR A 178 -4.63 4.68 -23.33
C THR A 178 -3.80 5.92 -23.67
N ALA A 179 -3.39 6.71 -22.68
CA ALA A 179 -2.57 7.89 -22.91
C ALA A 179 -1.19 7.53 -23.48
N ALA A 180 -0.61 8.48 -24.21
CA ALA A 180 0.74 8.35 -24.74
C ALA A 180 1.75 8.13 -23.60
N SER A 181 2.64 7.16 -23.80
CA SER A 181 3.73 6.87 -22.87
C SER A 181 4.85 7.90 -23.07
N ILE A 182 5.27 8.53 -21.98
CA ILE A 182 6.47 9.37 -21.92
C ILE A 182 7.71 8.51 -21.77
N CYS A 183 7.65 7.54 -20.84
CA CYS A 183 8.83 6.84 -20.37
C CYS A 183 8.55 5.48 -19.74
N VAL A 184 9.54 4.60 -19.76
CA VAL A 184 9.62 3.44 -18.86
C VAL A 184 10.61 3.75 -17.73
N LEU A 185 10.14 3.67 -16.49
CA LEU A 185 10.93 3.90 -15.29
C LEU A 185 11.27 2.56 -14.62
N GLY A 186 12.51 2.45 -14.16
CA GLY A 186 12.93 1.42 -13.23
C GLY A 186 12.53 1.74 -11.79
N GLN A 187 13.13 1.03 -10.84
CA GLN A 187 12.88 1.22 -9.42
C GLN A 187 13.60 2.47 -8.92
N VAL A 188 12.88 3.58 -8.81
CA VAL A 188 13.40 4.91 -8.45
C VAL A 188 12.45 5.61 -7.48
N THR A 189 12.96 6.59 -6.72
CA THR A 189 12.12 7.51 -5.95
C THR A 189 11.65 8.67 -6.81
N LEU A 190 10.41 9.11 -6.62
CA LEU A 190 9.78 10.22 -7.33
C LEU A 190 9.22 11.22 -6.32
N ARG A 191 9.18 12.49 -6.70
CA ARG A 191 8.36 13.49 -6.02
C ARG A 191 6.94 13.38 -6.54
N VAL A 192 5.95 13.35 -5.64
CA VAL A 192 4.52 13.27 -6.01
C VAL A 192 3.81 14.59 -5.72
N ASN A 193 2.77 14.88 -6.51
CA ASN A 193 1.91 16.05 -6.29
C ASN A 193 0.45 15.59 -6.20
N ALA A 194 -0.07 15.49 -4.97
CA ALA A 194 -1.42 15.02 -4.69
C ALA A 194 -2.53 15.90 -5.29
N GLU A 195 -2.29 17.20 -5.48
CA GLU A 195 -3.25 18.13 -6.08
C GLU A 195 -3.41 17.89 -7.59
N LYS A 196 -2.33 17.47 -8.26
CA LYS A 196 -2.34 17.12 -9.69
C LYS A 196 -2.70 15.66 -9.94
N SER A 197 -2.60 14.79 -8.93
CA SER A 197 -3.02 13.39 -9.00
C SER A 197 -4.53 13.27 -9.25
N TYR A 198 -4.92 12.18 -9.91
CA TYR A 198 -6.29 11.90 -10.31
C TYR A 198 -6.85 10.66 -9.58
N PRO A 199 -8.12 10.65 -9.13
CA PRO A 199 -9.08 11.77 -9.18
C PRO A 199 -8.63 12.99 -8.36
N GLN A 200 -8.96 14.22 -8.81
CA GLN A 200 -8.47 15.47 -8.22
C GLN A 200 -9.14 15.84 -6.89
N GLN A 201 -10.24 15.18 -6.55
CA GLN A 201 -10.91 15.27 -5.26
C GLN A 201 -9.90 15.03 -4.12
N GLN A 202 -10.09 15.69 -2.98
CA GLN A 202 -9.22 15.49 -1.80
C GLN A 202 -9.53 14.17 -1.09
N THR A 203 -9.41 13.06 -1.81
CA THR A 203 -9.41 11.71 -1.29
C THR A 203 -7.98 11.24 -1.11
N ALA A 204 -7.73 10.39 -0.11
CA ALA A 204 -6.45 9.69 0.02
C ALA A 204 -6.22 8.76 -1.18
N GLU A 205 -7.31 8.20 -1.71
CA GLU A 205 -7.31 7.28 -2.84
C GLU A 205 -7.09 8.03 -4.15
N LYS A 206 -5.89 7.88 -4.72
CA LYS A 206 -5.53 8.38 -6.05
C LYS A 206 -5.26 7.18 -6.94
N GLU A 207 -5.99 7.08 -8.05
CA GLU A 207 -5.77 6.03 -9.05
C GLU A 207 -4.50 6.32 -9.88
N TRP A 208 -4.26 7.60 -10.17
CA TRP A 208 -3.12 8.09 -10.95
C TRP A 208 -2.35 9.15 -10.17
N TRP A 209 -1.09 8.88 -9.91
CA TRP A 209 -0.20 9.80 -9.24
C TRP A 209 0.51 10.70 -10.25
N TYR A 210 0.37 12.01 -10.10
CA TYR A 210 1.26 12.93 -10.81
C TYR A 210 2.62 12.92 -10.12
N ALA A 211 3.64 12.51 -10.85
CA ALA A 211 4.97 12.27 -10.32
C ALA A 211 6.03 12.97 -11.17
N GLN A 212 7.14 13.34 -10.51
CA GLN A 212 8.32 13.93 -11.11
C GLN A 212 9.56 13.20 -10.63
N THR A 213 10.49 12.95 -11.54
CA THR A 213 11.86 12.49 -11.23
C THR A 213 12.57 13.48 -10.31
N LEU A 214 13.48 13.00 -9.45
CA LEU A 214 14.13 13.88 -8.46
C LEU A 214 15.03 14.95 -9.10
N ASP A 215 15.56 14.68 -10.29
CA ASP A 215 16.32 15.64 -11.09
C ASP A 215 15.43 16.63 -11.87
N GLY A 216 14.10 16.47 -11.79
CA GLY A 216 13.12 17.32 -12.44
C GLY A 216 12.97 17.12 -13.95
N SER A 217 13.73 16.21 -14.56
CA SER A 217 13.83 16.07 -16.03
C SER A 217 12.56 15.51 -16.68
N LEU A 218 11.82 14.67 -15.96
CA LEU A 218 10.57 14.05 -16.41
C LEU A 218 9.47 14.20 -15.36
N SER A 219 8.25 14.46 -15.86
CA SER A 219 7.02 14.44 -15.07
C SER A 219 5.87 13.84 -15.87
N GLY A 220 4.92 13.22 -15.19
CA GLY A 220 3.73 12.62 -15.81
C GLY A 220 2.89 11.87 -14.80
N TYR A 221 2.06 10.96 -15.29
CA TYR A 221 1.15 10.17 -14.47
C TYR A 221 1.61 8.71 -14.38
N LEU A 222 1.53 8.14 -13.19
CA LEU A 222 1.74 6.73 -12.93
C LEU A 222 0.51 6.13 -12.28
N ASN A 223 0.12 4.93 -12.70
CA ASN A 223 -0.95 4.21 -12.04
C ASN A 223 -0.50 3.84 -10.61
N HIS A 224 -1.38 3.96 -9.62
CA HIS A 224 -1.11 3.66 -8.21
C HIS A 224 -0.58 2.24 -7.95
N THR A 225 -0.85 1.30 -8.86
CA THR A 225 -0.30 -0.07 -8.81
C THR A 225 1.21 -0.12 -9.04
N GLN A 226 1.78 0.90 -9.71
CA GLN A 226 3.20 0.96 -10.09
C GLN A 226 4.07 1.67 -9.04
N VAL A 227 3.45 2.42 -8.13
CA VAL A 227 4.12 3.20 -7.09
C VAL A 227 3.72 2.72 -5.70
N HIS A 228 4.57 2.95 -4.71
CA HIS A 228 4.27 2.69 -3.32
C HIS A 228 4.72 3.88 -2.46
N SER A 229 3.85 4.32 -1.57
CA SER A 229 4.14 5.40 -0.62
C SER A 229 4.91 4.84 0.59
N PRO A 230 5.95 5.53 1.10
CA PRO A 230 6.63 5.13 2.34
C PRO A 230 5.74 5.19 3.58
N ILE A 231 4.70 6.01 3.55
CA ILE A 231 3.65 6.07 4.59
C ILE A 231 2.41 5.24 4.21
N GLY A 232 2.51 4.44 3.15
CA GLY A 232 1.47 3.48 2.78
C GLY A 232 1.32 2.36 3.81
N TYR A 233 0.51 1.37 3.47
CA TYR A 233 0.36 0.19 4.31
C TYR A 233 1.70 -0.51 4.53
N ARG A 234 1.96 -0.86 5.79
CA ARG A 234 3.17 -1.54 6.24
C ARG A 234 2.85 -2.56 7.31
N ALA A 235 3.48 -3.72 7.22
CA ALA A 235 3.42 -4.77 8.23
C ALA A 235 4.66 -4.65 9.13
N ILE A 236 4.44 -4.47 10.43
CA ILE A 236 5.51 -4.44 11.42
C ILE A 236 5.52 -5.78 12.14
N LEU A 237 6.66 -6.45 12.11
CA LEU A 237 6.91 -7.74 12.74
C LEU A 237 7.83 -7.50 13.93
N ASN A 238 7.48 -8.04 15.10
CA ASN A 238 8.34 -8.02 16.27
C ASN A 238 8.50 -9.43 16.85
N LYS A 239 9.64 -9.68 17.48
CA LYS A 239 9.77 -10.82 18.39
C LYS A 239 9.02 -10.56 19.69
N ASN A 240 8.21 -11.53 20.10
CA ASN A 240 7.63 -11.53 21.43
C ASN A 240 8.67 -11.91 22.50
N LYS A 241 8.25 -11.95 23.78
CA LYS A 241 9.14 -12.30 24.90
C LYS A 241 9.69 -13.74 24.85
N GLN A 242 9.08 -14.61 24.05
CA GLN A 242 9.48 -15.99 23.81
C GLN A 242 10.38 -16.11 22.57
N GLY A 243 10.74 -15.00 21.92
CA GLY A 243 11.57 -14.97 20.73
C GLY A 243 10.84 -15.34 19.44
N GLN A 244 9.50 -15.45 19.46
CA GLN A 244 8.70 -15.78 18.28
C GLN A 244 8.32 -14.50 17.53
N TRP A 245 8.49 -14.52 16.22
CA TRP A 245 8.02 -13.44 15.35
C TRP A 245 6.50 -13.44 15.24
N LEU A 246 5.90 -12.25 15.38
CA LEU A 246 4.48 -12.00 15.17
C LEU A 246 4.30 -10.67 14.44
N MET A 247 3.25 -10.56 13.64
CA MET A 247 2.84 -9.30 13.05
C MET A 247 2.11 -8.49 14.11
N THR A 248 2.73 -7.42 14.58
CA THR A 248 2.19 -6.57 15.64
C THR A 248 1.42 -5.38 15.10
N ALA A 249 1.64 -5.00 13.83
CA ALA A 249 0.87 -3.95 13.19
C ALA A 249 0.74 -4.17 11.69
N LEU A 250 -0.41 -3.78 11.14
CA LEU A 250 -0.66 -3.59 9.72
C LEU A 250 -1.39 -2.26 9.55
N VAL A 251 -0.64 -1.20 9.27
CA VAL A 251 -1.12 0.19 9.37
C VAL A 251 -0.68 1.00 8.16
N SER A 252 -1.40 2.08 7.85
CA SER A 252 -1.01 3.12 6.88
C SER A 252 -1.20 4.50 7.50
N GLY A 253 -0.51 5.51 6.98
CA GLY A 253 -0.47 6.86 7.55
C GLY A 253 0.67 7.05 8.56
N ASP A 254 0.52 8.07 9.40
CA ASP A 254 1.40 8.45 10.52
C ASP A 254 0.60 8.41 11.83
#